data_AF-A0A0D6ZH00-F1
#
_entry.id   AF-A0A0D6ZH00-F1
#
_cell.length_a   1.000
_cell.length_b   1.000
_cell.length_c   1.000
_cell.angle_alpha   90.00
_cell.angle_beta   90.00
_cell.angle_gamma   90.00
#
_symmetry.space_group_name_H-M   'P 1'
#
loop_
_entity.id
_entity.type
_entity.pdbx_description
1 polymer ?
#
loop_
_entity_poly.entity_id
_entity_poly.type
_entity_poly.pdbx_seq_one_letter_code
_entity_poly.pdbx_strand_id
1 'polypeptide(L)'
;MGKKITRWAFFILIFTLPFWNGFRMDIDKEQLFLFGFQLSYEAGYLFFVFLFLFMMAFLALSMIVYRAFCQYACPHNTFSMLLNKIETKLGDNGKVVSFLLALAVSVFMAYSTVSYFYNPLTIWESLAHFKMDKYFFLVTSTAVLYTALSYKARNSFCKVCPYGLAQSISRVEDKTKWLTHPGVWITWGTTTVLVLILLVGWF
;
A
#
# COMPACT_ATOMS: atom_id res chain seq x y z
N MET A 1 -9.41 21.11 -9.80
CA MET A 1 -10.25 19.91 -10.00
C MET A 1 -9.44 18.71 -10.50
N GLY A 2 -8.55 18.89 -11.50
CA GLY A 2 -7.73 17.82 -12.08
C GLY A 2 -6.96 16.94 -11.08
N LYS A 3 -6.22 17.51 -10.11
CA LYS A 3 -5.44 16.72 -9.13
C LYS A 3 -6.29 15.71 -8.34
N LYS A 4 -7.54 16.05 -7.99
CA LYS A 4 -8.42 15.14 -7.22
C LYS A 4 -8.87 13.96 -8.08
N ILE A 5 -9.21 14.23 -9.34
CA ILE A 5 -9.64 13.20 -10.30
C ILE A 5 -8.50 12.21 -10.55
N THR A 6 -7.30 12.70 -10.84
CA THR A 6 -6.12 11.86 -11.08
C THR A 6 -5.83 10.94 -9.89
N ARG A 7 -5.89 11.47 -8.66
CA ARG A 7 -5.63 10.69 -7.44
C ARG A 7 -6.62 9.55 -7.22
N TRP A 8 -7.91 9.83 -7.40
CA TRP A 8 -8.95 8.81 -7.28
C TRP A 8 -8.84 7.79 -8.41
N ALA A 9 -8.51 8.23 -9.63
CA ALA A 9 -8.25 7.33 -10.74
C ALA A 9 -7.09 6.38 -10.45
N PHE A 10 -5.94 6.87 -9.96
CA PHE A 10 -4.82 6.01 -9.55
C PHE A 10 -5.16 5.10 -8.38
N PHE A 11 -5.90 5.59 -7.39
CA PHE A 11 -6.34 4.78 -6.26
C PHE A 11 -7.19 3.60 -6.75
N ILE A 12 -8.21 3.87 -7.57
CA ILE A 12 -9.09 2.83 -8.10
C ILE A 12 -8.28 1.89 -8.99
N LEU A 13 -7.51 2.42 -9.94
CA LEU A 13 -6.74 1.63 -10.90
C LEU A 13 -5.78 0.66 -10.19
N ILE A 14 -4.97 1.14 -9.25
CA ILE A 14 -4.02 0.29 -8.52
C ILE A 14 -4.76 -0.78 -7.70
N PHE A 15 -5.81 -0.42 -6.96
CA PHE A 15 -6.47 -1.41 -6.11
C PHE A 15 -7.36 -2.38 -6.88
N THR A 16 -7.85 -2.02 -8.07
CA THR A 16 -8.65 -2.94 -8.89
C THR A 16 -7.80 -3.83 -9.76
N LEU A 17 -6.59 -3.41 -10.13
CA LEU A 17 -5.68 -4.08 -11.06
C LEU A 17 -5.55 -5.62 -10.94
N PRO A 18 -5.39 -6.19 -9.74
CA PRO A 18 -5.25 -7.64 -9.60
C PRO A 18 -6.55 -8.42 -9.85
N PHE A 19 -7.73 -7.81 -9.70
CA PHE A 19 -9.01 -8.52 -9.81
C PHE A 19 -9.43 -8.86 -11.24
N TRP A 20 -9.00 -8.05 -12.22
CA TRP A 20 -9.29 -8.26 -13.64
C TRP A 20 -8.06 -8.78 -14.40
N ASN A 21 -7.07 -9.31 -13.68
CA ASN A 21 -5.82 -9.84 -14.24
C ASN A 21 -5.03 -8.80 -15.05
N GLY A 22 -5.17 -7.51 -14.73
CA GLY A 22 -4.43 -6.43 -15.39
C GLY A 22 -2.93 -6.53 -15.12
N PHE A 23 -2.57 -6.82 -13.88
CA PHE A 23 -1.21 -7.12 -13.44
C PHE A 23 -1.32 -7.89 -12.13
N ARG A 24 -0.89 -9.14 -12.14
CA ARG A 24 -0.72 -9.96 -10.94
C ARG A 24 0.32 -11.04 -11.21
N MET A 25 1.08 -11.39 -10.20
CA MET A 25 1.98 -12.53 -10.19
C MET A 25 1.32 -13.59 -9.33
N ASP A 26 0.97 -14.75 -9.88
CA ASP A 26 0.45 -15.85 -9.08
C ASP A 26 1.63 -16.73 -8.64
N ILE A 27 2.03 -16.60 -7.37
CA ILE A 27 3.16 -17.35 -6.80
C ILE A 27 2.85 -18.85 -6.76
N ASP A 28 1.59 -19.24 -6.52
CA ASP A 28 1.22 -20.65 -6.38
C ASP A 28 1.28 -21.40 -7.72
N LYS A 29 1.04 -20.69 -8.82
CA LYS A 29 1.03 -21.25 -10.18
C LYS A 29 2.26 -20.88 -11.01
N GLU A 30 3.17 -20.09 -10.44
CA GLU A 30 4.37 -19.55 -11.12
C GLU A 30 4.03 -18.85 -12.44
N GLN A 31 2.91 -18.12 -12.47
CA GLN A 31 2.40 -17.47 -13.67
C GLN A 31 2.29 -15.96 -13.48
N LEU A 32 2.77 -15.21 -14.46
CA LEU A 32 2.58 -13.76 -14.51
C LEU A 32 1.40 -13.42 -15.42
N PHE A 33 0.45 -12.65 -14.91
CA PHE A 33 -0.67 -12.13 -15.70
C PHE A 33 -0.42 -10.65 -16.03
N LEU A 34 -0.39 -10.31 -17.32
CA LEU A 34 -0.32 -8.94 -17.82
C LEU A 34 -1.45 -8.67 -18.79
N PHE A 35 -2.33 -7.73 -18.46
CA PHE A 35 -3.51 -7.37 -19.26
C PHE A 35 -4.33 -8.60 -19.68
N GLY A 36 -4.44 -9.60 -18.81
CA GLY A 36 -5.10 -10.88 -19.07
C GLY A 36 -4.26 -11.95 -19.77
N PHE A 37 -3.10 -11.60 -20.34
CA PHE A 37 -2.19 -12.57 -20.94
C PHE A 37 -1.38 -13.32 -19.88
N GLN A 38 -1.25 -14.64 -20.06
CA GLN A 38 -0.44 -15.51 -19.21
C GLN A 38 0.98 -15.58 -19.78
N LEU A 39 1.95 -15.10 -19.02
CA LEU A 39 3.37 -15.26 -19.32
C LEU A 39 3.97 -16.32 -18.40
N SER A 40 4.72 -17.23 -19.02
CA SER A 40 5.58 -18.16 -18.30
C SER A 40 6.68 -17.41 -17.54
N TYR A 41 7.20 -18.01 -16.47
CA TYR A 41 8.19 -17.40 -15.58
C TYR A 41 9.47 -16.96 -16.31
N GLU A 42 9.89 -17.68 -17.35
CA GLU A 42 11.06 -17.33 -18.17
C GLU A 42 10.89 -15.98 -18.90
N ALA A 43 9.72 -15.75 -19.50
CA ALA A 43 9.38 -14.46 -20.11
C ALA A 43 9.06 -13.40 -19.04
N GLY A 44 8.54 -13.83 -17.88
CA GLY A 44 8.25 -12.97 -16.74
C GLY A 44 9.50 -12.31 -16.15
N TYR A 45 10.64 -13.03 -16.09
CA TYR A 45 11.90 -12.48 -15.58
C TYR A 45 12.34 -11.20 -16.33
N LEU A 46 12.33 -11.23 -17.67
CA LEU A 46 12.70 -10.06 -18.49
C LEU A 46 11.77 -8.87 -18.20
N PHE A 47 10.49 -9.16 -18.03
CA PHE A 47 9.51 -8.15 -17.68
C PHE A 47 9.74 -7.59 -16.26
N PHE A 48 10.13 -8.41 -15.27
CA PHE A 48 10.50 -7.93 -13.95
C PHE A 48 11.75 -7.06 -13.96
N VAL A 49 12.77 -7.42 -14.74
CA VAL A 49 13.97 -6.57 -14.93
C VAL A 49 13.57 -5.23 -15.56
N PHE A 50 12.73 -5.25 -16.59
CA PHE A 50 12.19 -4.03 -17.20
C PHE A 50 11.41 -3.19 -16.19
N LEU A 51 10.54 -3.79 -15.38
CA LEU A 51 9.77 -3.11 -14.35
C LEU A 51 10.66 -2.53 -13.25
N PHE A 52 11.71 -3.25 -12.85
CA PHE A 52 12.70 -2.76 -11.90
C PHE A 52 13.46 -1.56 -12.45
N LEU A 53 13.94 -1.63 -13.69
CA LEU A 53 14.59 -0.50 -14.37
C LEU A 53 13.65 0.69 -14.51
N PHE A 54 12.38 0.44 -14.86
CA PHE A 54 11.35 1.48 -14.94
C PHE A 54 11.08 2.12 -13.58
N MET A 55 11.00 1.32 -12.50
CA MET A 55 10.86 1.81 -11.14
C MET A 55 12.06 2.67 -10.73
N MET A 56 13.28 2.23 -11.03
CA MET A 56 14.50 3.00 -10.76
C MET A 56 14.53 4.32 -11.54
N ALA A 57 14.13 4.30 -12.82
CA ALA A 57 14.01 5.51 -13.64
C ALA A 57 12.94 6.46 -13.08
N PHE A 58 11.78 5.94 -12.65
CA PHE A 58 10.74 6.71 -12.02
C PHE A 58 11.21 7.34 -10.70
N LEU A 59 11.92 6.58 -9.87
CA LEU A 59 12.53 7.09 -8.63
C LEU A 59 13.57 8.17 -8.93
N ALA A 60 14.44 7.97 -9.92
CA ALA A 60 15.42 8.97 -10.35
C ALA A 60 14.75 10.26 -10.85
N LEU A 61 13.74 10.15 -11.71
CA LEU A 61 12.95 11.30 -12.18
C LEU A 61 12.24 12.01 -11.04
N SER A 62 11.79 11.25 -10.03
CA SER A 62 11.16 11.81 -8.85
C SER A 62 12.10 12.62 -7.95
N MET A 63 13.42 12.40 -8.08
CA MET A 63 14.42 13.26 -7.43
C MET A 63 14.60 14.60 -8.14
N ILE A 64 14.00 14.81 -9.32
CA ILE A 64 14.07 16.07 -10.09
C ILE A 64 12.78 16.87 -9.90
N VAL A 65 11.63 16.19 -9.89
CA VAL A 65 10.32 16.85 -9.83
C VAL A 65 9.77 16.87 -8.40
N TYR A 66 9.53 18.07 -7.85
CA TYR A 66 9.00 18.25 -6.50
C TYR A 66 7.66 17.53 -6.29
N ARG A 67 7.67 16.45 -5.51
CA ARG A 67 6.50 15.74 -4.95
C ARG A 67 5.34 15.42 -5.92
N ALA A 68 5.61 15.23 -7.21
CA ALA A 68 4.55 14.95 -8.19
C ALA A 68 3.75 13.68 -7.83
N PHE A 69 4.42 12.58 -7.47
CA PHE A 69 3.72 11.34 -7.11
C PHE A 69 2.82 11.53 -5.87
N CYS A 70 3.33 12.17 -4.82
CA CYS A 70 2.55 12.46 -3.61
C CYS A 70 1.32 13.32 -3.89
N GLN A 71 1.39 14.24 -4.85
CA GLN A 71 0.29 15.13 -5.21
C GLN A 71 -0.75 14.48 -6.14
N TYR A 72 -0.35 13.56 -7.02
CA TYR A 72 -1.21 13.06 -8.10
C TYR A 72 -1.56 11.58 -8.03
N ALA A 73 -0.70 10.73 -7.45
CA ALA A 73 -0.84 9.28 -7.55
C ALA A 73 -0.82 8.54 -6.20
N CYS A 74 -0.25 9.13 -5.13
CA CYS A 74 -0.13 8.45 -3.84
C CYS A 74 -1.51 8.11 -3.24
N PRO A 75 -1.85 6.81 -3.09
CA PRO A 75 -3.15 6.39 -2.58
C PRO A 75 -3.29 6.72 -1.09
N HIS A 76 -2.22 6.56 -0.30
CA HIS A 76 -2.21 6.84 1.13
C HIS A 76 -2.53 8.32 1.41
N ASN A 77 -1.94 9.26 0.67
CA ASN A 77 -2.24 10.68 0.83
C ASN A 77 -3.71 11.00 0.52
N THR A 78 -4.32 10.29 -0.44
CA THR A 78 -5.74 10.47 -0.80
C THR A 78 -6.63 10.03 0.34
N PHE A 79 -6.28 8.90 0.95
CA PHE A 79 -6.99 8.36 2.10
C PHE A 79 -6.83 9.21 3.36
N SER A 80 -5.62 9.66 3.69
CA SER A 80 -5.36 10.47 4.88
C SER A 80 -6.07 11.83 4.84
N MET A 81 -6.14 12.48 3.67
CA MET A 81 -6.93 13.69 3.49
C MET A 81 -8.43 13.46 3.69
N LEU A 82 -8.96 12.30 3.26
CA LEU A 82 -10.36 11.95 3.47
C LEU A 82 -10.66 11.80 4.96
N LEU A 83 -9.83 11.04 5.69
CA LEU A 83 -9.96 10.86 7.14
C LEU A 83 -9.89 12.19 7.90
N ASN A 84 -8.90 13.03 7.60
CA ASN A 84 -8.77 14.34 8.23
C ASN A 84 -9.98 15.26 7.95
N LYS A 85 -10.58 15.16 6.76
CA LYS A 85 -11.80 15.91 6.42
C LYS A 85 -13.02 15.40 7.18
N ILE A 86 -13.11 14.10 7.42
CA ILE A 86 -14.18 13.50 8.22
C ILE A 86 -14.05 13.93 9.68
N GLU A 87 -12.86 13.85 10.27
CA GLU A 87 -12.63 14.27 11.66
C GLU A 87 -12.92 15.75 11.87
N THR A 88 -12.48 16.63 10.96
CA THR A 88 -12.76 18.07 11.07
C THR A 88 -14.23 18.42 10.90
N LYS A 89 -15.01 17.63 10.13
CA LYS A 89 -16.44 17.87 9.91
C LYS A 89 -17.34 17.29 11.00
N LEU A 90 -16.97 16.15 11.59
CA LEU A 90 -17.80 15.42 12.56
C LEU A 90 -17.36 15.60 14.03
N GLY A 91 -16.24 16.28 14.30
CA GLY A 91 -15.75 16.49 15.67
C GLY A 91 -15.39 15.16 16.36
N ASP A 92 -15.84 14.96 17.60
CA ASP A 92 -15.50 13.75 18.37
C ASP A 92 -16.08 12.46 17.79
N ASN A 93 -17.29 12.49 17.22
CA ASN A 93 -17.86 11.36 16.47
C ASN A 93 -17.01 11.02 15.23
N GLY A 94 -16.28 12.01 14.71
CA GLY A 94 -15.38 11.84 13.58
C GLY A 94 -14.21 10.91 13.87
N LYS A 95 -13.75 10.79 15.12
CA LYS A 95 -12.64 9.88 15.48
C LYS A 95 -13.04 8.41 15.34
N VAL A 96 -14.24 8.06 15.80
CA VAL A 96 -14.78 6.69 15.71
C VAL A 96 -15.05 6.34 14.25
N VAL A 97 -15.72 7.24 13.52
CA VAL A 97 -15.99 7.04 12.09
C VAL A 97 -14.69 6.89 11.30
N SER A 98 -13.69 7.74 11.56
CA SER A 98 -12.39 7.65 10.90
C SER A 98 -11.63 6.38 11.25
N PHE A 99 -11.73 5.87 12.47
CA PHE A 99 -11.14 4.58 12.84
C PHE A 99 -11.81 3.42 12.10
N LEU A 100 -13.14 3.35 12.10
CA LEU A 100 -13.91 2.31 11.41
C LEU A 100 -13.66 2.34 9.89
N LEU A 101 -13.62 3.55 9.30
CA LEU A 101 -13.32 3.73 7.90
C LEU A 101 -11.87 3.37 7.58
N ALA A 102 -10.91 3.73 8.45
CA ALA A 102 -9.52 3.32 8.34
C ALA A 102 -9.37 1.80 8.34
N LEU A 103 -10.06 1.12 9.26
CA LEU A 103 -10.04 -0.34 9.36
C LEU A 103 -10.62 -0.99 8.10
N ALA A 104 -11.83 -0.59 7.69
CA ALA A 104 -12.51 -1.15 6.53
C ALA A 104 -11.71 -0.98 5.23
N VAL A 105 -11.20 0.23 4.97
CA VAL A 105 -10.39 0.49 3.77
C VAL A 105 -9.03 -0.20 3.85
N SER A 106 -8.43 -0.33 5.04
CA SER A 106 -7.16 -1.05 5.20
C SER A 106 -7.30 -2.55 4.93
N VAL A 107 -8.42 -3.18 5.31
CA VAL A 107 -8.73 -4.57 4.94
C VAL A 107 -8.86 -4.71 3.43
N PHE A 108 -9.57 -3.80 2.77
CA PHE A 108 -9.68 -3.80 1.31
C PHE A 108 -8.34 -3.60 0.61
N MET A 109 -7.53 -2.63 1.06
CA MET A 109 -6.19 -2.39 0.54
C MET A 109 -5.30 -3.61 0.74
N ALA A 110 -5.34 -4.25 1.91
CA ALA A 110 -4.57 -5.47 2.20
C ALA A 110 -4.99 -6.63 1.29
N TYR A 111 -6.29 -6.87 1.13
CA TYR A 111 -6.82 -7.87 0.22
C TYR A 111 -6.34 -7.66 -1.22
N SER A 112 -6.40 -6.41 -1.71
CA SER A 112 -5.89 -6.05 -3.04
C SER A 112 -4.36 -6.23 -3.14
N THR A 113 -3.59 -5.80 -2.16
CA THR A 113 -2.13 -5.98 -2.14
C THR A 113 -1.73 -7.45 -2.15
N VAL A 114 -2.40 -8.31 -1.39
CA VAL A 114 -2.13 -9.77 -1.42
C VAL A 114 -2.58 -10.37 -2.76
N SER A 115 -3.65 -9.85 -3.38
CA SER A 115 -4.14 -10.29 -4.69
C SER A 115 -3.17 -9.98 -5.85
N TYR A 116 -2.17 -9.12 -5.64
CA TYR A 116 -1.07 -8.97 -6.60
C TYR A 116 -0.15 -10.19 -6.67
N PHE A 117 -0.13 -11.02 -5.62
CA PHE A 117 0.78 -12.17 -5.47
C PHE A 117 0.06 -13.53 -5.47
N TYR A 118 -1.25 -13.54 -5.25
CA TYR A 118 -2.06 -14.75 -5.15
C TYR A 118 -3.43 -14.54 -5.79
N ASN A 119 -4.14 -15.63 -6.07
CA ASN A 119 -5.45 -15.55 -6.70
C ASN A 119 -6.48 -14.87 -5.76
N PRO A 120 -7.19 -13.82 -6.21
CA PRO A 120 -8.18 -13.12 -5.39
C PRO A 120 -9.33 -14.03 -4.92
N LEU A 121 -9.75 -15.01 -5.74
CA LEU A 121 -10.84 -15.92 -5.38
C LEU A 121 -10.48 -16.82 -4.20
N THR A 122 -9.26 -17.36 -4.17
CA THR A 122 -8.81 -18.23 -3.08
C THR A 122 -8.64 -17.45 -1.78
N ILE A 123 -8.12 -16.22 -1.88
CA ILE A 123 -8.02 -15.32 -0.73
C ILE A 123 -9.42 -14.97 -0.19
N TRP A 124 -10.37 -14.65 -1.07
CA TRP A 124 -11.74 -14.32 -0.66
C TRP A 124 -12.42 -15.48 0.04
N GLU A 125 -12.29 -16.70 -0.49
CA GLU A 125 -12.82 -17.90 0.15
C GLU A 125 -12.23 -18.12 1.54
N SER A 126 -10.92 -17.90 1.70
CA SER A 126 -10.24 -17.99 2.99
C SER A 126 -10.80 -16.98 4.01
N LEU A 127 -10.97 -15.71 3.60
CA LEU A 127 -11.53 -14.66 4.45
C LEU A 127 -13.01 -14.91 4.80
N ALA A 128 -13.83 -15.28 3.81
CA ALA A 128 -15.27 -15.46 4.00
C ALA A 128 -15.61 -16.66 4.89
N HIS A 129 -14.81 -17.73 4.82
CA HIS A 129 -15.01 -18.93 5.64
C HIS A 129 -14.16 -18.96 6.91
N PHE A 130 -13.41 -17.88 7.21
CA PHE A 130 -12.46 -17.80 8.33
C PHE A 130 -11.50 -19.00 8.39
N LYS A 131 -11.01 -19.46 7.23
CA LYS A 131 -10.02 -20.53 7.16
C LYS A 131 -8.67 -19.96 7.59
N MET A 132 -8.09 -20.49 8.67
CA MET A 132 -6.80 -20.04 9.21
C MET A 132 -5.63 -20.58 8.35
N ASP A 133 -5.58 -20.15 7.10
CA ASP A 133 -4.52 -20.49 6.15
C ASP A 133 -3.56 -19.30 5.92
N LYS A 134 -2.53 -19.53 5.09
CA LYS A 134 -1.54 -18.50 4.76
C LYS A 134 -2.17 -17.22 4.22
N TYR A 135 -3.27 -17.31 3.46
CA TYR A 135 -3.92 -16.15 2.86
C TYR A 135 -4.63 -15.31 3.91
N PHE A 136 -5.32 -15.96 4.86
CA PHE A 136 -5.95 -15.30 5.99
C PHE A 136 -4.93 -14.52 6.82
N PHE A 137 -3.81 -15.15 7.19
CA PHE A 137 -2.77 -14.49 7.96
C PHE A 137 -2.08 -13.35 7.19
N LEU A 138 -1.83 -13.53 5.89
CA LEU A 138 -1.25 -12.48 5.03
C LEU A 138 -2.16 -11.25 4.94
N VAL A 139 -3.45 -11.43 4.70
CA VAL A 139 -4.39 -10.30 4.58
C VAL A 139 -4.61 -9.63 5.93
N THR A 140 -4.81 -10.40 7.01
CA THR A 140 -5.09 -9.82 8.34
C THR A 140 -3.88 -9.06 8.89
N SER A 141 -2.67 -9.62 8.78
CA SER A 141 -1.44 -8.92 9.17
C SER A 141 -1.24 -7.65 8.34
N THR A 142 -1.39 -7.71 7.02
CA THR A 142 -1.28 -6.55 6.14
C THR A 142 -2.35 -5.49 6.45
N ALA A 143 -3.57 -5.90 6.80
CA ALA A 143 -4.65 -4.99 7.18
C ALA A 143 -4.35 -4.26 8.49
N VAL A 144 -3.76 -4.94 9.48
CA VAL A 144 -3.31 -4.32 10.74
C VAL A 144 -2.20 -3.30 10.47
N LEU A 145 -1.22 -3.63 9.63
CA LEU A 145 -0.18 -2.69 9.17
C LEU A 145 -0.80 -1.45 8.54
N TYR A 146 -1.69 -1.63 7.57
CA TYR A 146 -2.32 -0.53 6.86
C TYR A 146 -3.22 0.32 7.76
N THR A 147 -3.89 -0.29 8.74
CA THR A 147 -4.69 0.45 9.72
C THR A 147 -3.78 1.31 10.59
N ALA A 148 -2.67 0.78 11.09
CA ALA A 148 -1.71 1.55 11.88
C ALA A 148 -1.12 2.73 11.07
N LEU A 149 -0.78 2.50 9.80
CA LEU A 149 -0.24 3.53 8.91
C LEU A 149 -1.28 4.59 8.54
N SER A 150 -2.52 4.20 8.29
CA SER A 150 -3.61 5.06 7.83
C SER A 150 -4.33 5.82 8.94
N TYR A 151 -4.36 5.27 10.16
CA TYR A 151 -4.99 5.93 11.31
C TYR A 151 -3.97 6.70 12.15
N LYS A 152 -2.90 6.04 12.60
CA LYS A 152 -1.96 6.59 13.59
C LYS A 152 -0.79 7.34 12.94
N ALA A 153 -0.16 6.77 11.91
CA ALA A 153 1.00 7.38 11.24
C ALA A 153 0.62 8.28 10.04
N ARG A 154 -0.65 8.64 9.88
CA ARG A 154 -1.19 9.16 8.62
C ARG A 154 -0.60 10.50 8.17
N ASN A 155 -0.29 11.39 9.12
CA ASN A 155 0.29 12.69 8.84
C ASN A 155 1.83 12.66 8.74
N SER A 156 2.45 11.56 9.17
CA SER A 156 3.90 11.33 9.10
C SER A 156 4.32 10.30 8.07
N PHE A 157 3.37 9.65 7.38
CA PHE A 157 3.63 8.57 6.43
C PHE A 157 4.63 8.95 5.34
N CYS A 158 4.54 10.17 4.80
CA CYS A 158 5.46 10.66 3.78
C CYS A 158 6.92 10.75 4.26
N LYS A 159 7.19 10.70 5.56
CA LYS A 159 8.57 10.66 6.10
C LYS A 159 9.16 9.25 6.13
N VAL A 160 8.31 8.22 6.06
CA VAL A 160 8.70 6.80 6.15
C VAL A 160 8.54 6.10 4.81
N CYS A 161 7.72 6.64 3.89
CA CYS A 161 7.54 6.02 2.58
C CYS A 161 8.85 6.09 1.75
N PRO A 162 9.20 5.03 0.99
CA PRO A 162 10.45 4.97 0.22
C PRO A 162 10.63 6.18 -0.71
N TYR A 163 9.53 6.64 -1.32
CA TYR A 163 9.49 7.81 -2.19
C TYR A 163 9.87 9.10 -1.45
N GLY A 164 9.26 9.35 -0.28
CA GLY A 164 9.52 10.56 0.49
C GLY A 164 10.91 10.55 1.13
N LEU A 165 11.40 9.37 1.52
CA LEU A 165 12.76 9.19 2.00
C LEU A 165 13.77 9.53 0.89
N ALA A 166 13.60 8.96 -0.32
CA ALA A 166 14.47 9.24 -1.46
C ALA A 166 14.53 10.74 -1.80
N GLN A 167 13.38 11.43 -1.77
CA GLN A 167 13.31 12.89 -1.99
C GLN A 167 13.94 13.71 -0.87
N SER A 168 13.87 13.25 0.39
CA SER A 168 14.51 13.92 1.51
C SER A 168 16.03 13.81 1.44
N ILE A 169 16.56 12.68 0.97
CA ILE A 169 17.99 12.45 0.77
C ILE A 169 18.51 13.29 -0.40
N SER A 170 17.73 13.44 -1.47
CA SER A 170 18.13 14.21 -2.65
C SER A 170 18.12 15.73 -2.44
N ARG A 171 17.76 16.23 -1.24
CA ARG A 171 17.68 17.66 -0.88
C ARG A 171 16.76 18.52 -1.76
N VAL A 172 15.93 17.91 -2.58
CA VAL A 172 14.86 18.63 -3.30
C VAL A 172 13.79 19.15 -2.33
N GLU A 173 13.71 18.59 -1.12
CA GLU A 173 12.87 19.07 -0.03
C GLU A 173 13.74 19.50 1.17
N ASP A 174 14.23 20.75 1.15
CA ASP A 174 15.09 21.34 2.19
C ASP A 174 14.39 21.56 3.56
N LYS A 175 13.08 21.23 3.65
CA LYS A 175 12.26 21.38 4.87
C LYS A 175 12.14 20.10 5.71
N THR A 176 12.77 19.01 5.30
CA THR A 176 12.71 17.73 6.02
C THR A 176 13.73 17.72 7.15
N LYS A 177 13.39 18.29 8.33
CA LYS A 177 14.17 18.05 9.55
C LYS A 177 14.24 16.54 9.82
N TRP A 178 15.46 16.02 9.98
CA TRP A 178 15.71 14.63 10.38
C TRP A 178 14.93 14.29 11.66
N LEU A 179 14.35 13.09 11.68
CA LEU A 179 13.41 12.64 12.71
C LEU A 179 14.10 12.41 14.07
N THR A 180 13.79 13.25 15.05
CA THR A 180 14.02 12.98 16.49
C THR A 180 12.73 12.62 17.25
N HIS A 181 11.62 12.37 16.54
CA HIS A 181 10.29 12.18 17.17
C HIS A 181 9.86 10.69 17.33
N PRO A 182 9.14 10.35 18.43
CA PRO A 182 8.81 8.98 18.86
C PRO A 182 7.82 8.20 17.98
N GLY A 183 7.20 8.84 16.97
CA GLY A 183 6.25 8.17 16.06
C GLY A 183 6.86 7.05 15.21
N VAL A 184 8.17 7.10 14.97
CA VAL A 184 8.93 6.09 14.21
C VAL A 184 9.03 4.78 14.98
N TRP A 185 9.19 4.83 16.31
CA TRP A 185 9.29 3.63 17.15
C TRP A 185 8.01 2.79 17.12
N ILE A 186 6.85 3.41 16.91
CA ILE A 186 5.57 2.71 16.77
C ILE A 186 5.50 1.94 15.45
N THR A 187 6.03 2.48 14.35
CA THR A 187 6.05 1.76 13.06
C THR A 187 6.96 0.54 13.11
N TRP A 188 8.11 0.64 13.79
CA TRP A 188 9.01 -0.50 14.01
C TRP A 188 8.42 -1.53 14.99
N GLY A 189 7.73 -1.09 16.05
CA GLY A 189 7.02 -1.99 16.96
C GLY A 189 5.91 -2.78 16.28
N THR A 190 5.10 -2.12 15.44
CA THR A 190 4.06 -2.80 14.65
C THR A 190 4.65 -3.77 13.63
N THR A 191 5.70 -3.39 12.89
CA THR A 191 6.33 -4.32 11.94
C THR A 191 6.96 -5.52 12.65
N THR A 192 7.55 -5.34 13.84
CA THR A 192 8.12 -6.45 14.62
C THR A 192 7.04 -7.42 15.10
N VAL A 193 5.92 -6.91 15.62
CA VAL A 193 4.76 -7.74 16.02
C VAL A 193 4.16 -8.47 14.82
N LEU A 194 4.16 -7.85 13.65
CA LEU A 194 3.62 -8.44 12.42
C LEU A 194 4.54 -9.48 11.81
N VAL A 195 5.86 -9.30 11.91
CA VAL A 195 6.84 -10.36 11.59
C VAL A 195 6.64 -11.55 12.52
N LEU A 196 6.39 -11.33 13.81
CA LEU A 196 6.10 -12.42 14.76
C LEU A 196 4.79 -13.15 14.42
N ILE A 197 3.72 -12.43 14.08
CA ILE A 197 2.44 -13.03 13.67
C ILE A 197 2.59 -13.82 12.37
N LEU A 198 3.34 -13.29 11.39
CA LEU A 198 3.60 -13.98 10.12
C LEU A 198 4.46 -15.23 10.32
N LEU A 199 5.46 -15.19 11.20
CA LEU A 199 6.28 -16.36 11.53
C LEU A 199 5.43 -17.46 12.19
N VAL A 200 4.50 -17.10 13.08
CA VAL A 200 3.61 -18.08 13.73
C VAL A 200 2.59 -18.68 12.76
N GLY A 201 2.11 -17.91 11.78
CA GLY A 201 1.16 -18.42 10.77
C GLY A 201 1.80 -19.19 9.61
N TRP A 202 3.13 -19.25 9.54
CA TRP A 202 3.86 -19.99 8.51
C TRP A 202 4.31 -21.39 8.94
N PHE A 203 4.27 -21.67 10.26
CA PHE A 203 4.46 -23.00 10.87
C PHE A 203 3.11 -23.66 11.14
#